data_AF-A0A7X8DMI7-F1
#
_entry.id   AF-A0A7X8DMI7-F1
#
_cell.length_a   1.000
_cell.length_b   1.000
_cell.length_c   1.000
_cell.angle_alpha   90.00
_cell.angle_beta   90.00
_cell.angle_gamma   90.00
#
_symmetry.space_group_name_H-M   'P 1'
#
loop_
_entity.id
_entity.type
_entity.pdbx_description
1 polymer ?
#
loop_
_entity_poly.entity_id
_entity_poly.type
_entity_poly.pdbx_seq_one_letter_code
_entity_poly.pdbx_strand_id
1 'polypeptide(L)'
;LWIASIKYTSKTEHVILLTQLDRQGKQMENIELSFDKNYRINHYRMTHINKNKQLIIGTYINESESHKMRYGEVINTGVFSVLIKNGIAEEPQFYNFLLLSSQFDKQKVSGSAKKETSLNLQLVLNEITKNDSINVFVGEVFYPEYRQEYAANYGMYGYTTAPTSVFAGYRYQLAYVLTFSNTGELIWNSQLQYSNLLVKSTRNVLHAYVDDNNDVLLYYGVGAEIITTILNGRNIVQPTENMPIEMLSPTDRIVTQYTTHLKHWYDNNFIYYGYQVVAGSRGSKKTARRRNILFINKLAYR
;
A
#
# COMPACT_ATOMS: atom_id res chain seq x y z
N LEU A 1 -17.10 11.39 15.41
CA LEU A 1 -16.33 10.41 14.61
C LEU A 1 -16.97 10.34 13.23
N TRP A 2 -16.19 10.35 12.16
CA TRP A 2 -16.72 10.07 10.82
C TRP A 2 -16.43 8.62 10.46
N ILE A 3 -17.45 7.92 10.00
CA ILE A 3 -17.34 6.56 9.47
C ILE A 3 -17.77 6.62 8.01
N ALA A 4 -17.08 5.87 7.19
CA ALA A 4 -17.39 5.75 5.79
C ALA A 4 -17.74 4.30 5.48
N SER A 5 -18.68 4.08 4.55
CA SER A 5 -19.08 2.75 4.09
C SER A 5 -19.48 2.80 2.62
N ILE A 6 -19.27 1.70 1.90
CA ILE A 6 -19.80 1.56 0.54
C ILE A 6 -21.16 0.87 0.65
N LYS A 7 -22.19 1.52 0.12
CA LYS A 7 -23.53 0.94 -0.02
C LYS A 7 -23.78 0.66 -1.49
N TYR A 8 -23.92 -0.62 -1.84
CA TYR A 8 -24.33 -1.03 -3.17
C TYR A 8 -25.85 -0.86 -3.32
N THR A 9 -26.27 -0.06 -4.29
CA THR A 9 -27.69 0.13 -4.66
C THR A 9 -28.11 -0.85 -5.75
N SER A 10 -27.15 -1.34 -6.54
CA SER A 10 -27.33 -2.43 -7.50
C SER A 10 -26.03 -3.24 -7.65
N LYS A 11 -25.93 -4.11 -8.67
CA LYS A 11 -24.68 -4.84 -8.98
C LYS A 11 -23.54 -3.91 -9.41
N THR A 12 -23.86 -2.78 -10.04
CA THR A 12 -22.90 -1.84 -10.63
C THR A 12 -22.94 -0.47 -9.97
N GLU A 13 -24.07 -0.12 -9.35
CA GLU A 13 -24.25 1.17 -8.68
C GLU A 13 -23.97 1.06 -7.19
N HIS A 14 -23.28 2.07 -6.67
CA HIS A 14 -22.87 2.16 -5.28
C HIS A 14 -22.64 3.62 -4.93
N VAL A 15 -22.75 3.90 -3.63
CA VAL A 15 -22.48 5.20 -3.04
C VAL A 15 -21.54 5.03 -1.86
N ILE A 16 -20.72 6.04 -1.58
CA ILE A 16 -20.03 6.11 -0.29
C ILE A 16 -20.93 6.88 0.65
N LEU A 17 -21.38 6.21 1.71
CA LEU A 17 -22.12 6.84 2.81
C LEU A 17 -21.12 7.24 3.90
N LEU A 18 -21.04 8.54 4.17
CA LEU A 18 -20.28 9.11 5.26
C LEU A 18 -21.23 9.48 6.39
N THR A 19 -21.04 8.83 7.52
CA THR A 19 -21.87 9.01 8.70
C THR A 19 -21.06 9.67 9.80
N GLN A 20 -21.49 10.85 10.23
CA GLN A 20 -20.96 11.50 11.42
C GLN A 20 -21.69 10.97 12.64
N LEU A 21 -20.92 10.50 13.62
CA LEU A 21 -21.40 10.07 14.94
C LEU A 21 -20.91 11.02 16.03
N ASP A 22 -21.75 11.28 17.03
CA ASP A 22 -21.35 11.94 18.27
C ASP A 22 -20.50 11.00 19.17
N ARG A 23 -20.17 11.45 20.38
CA ARG A 23 -19.37 10.65 21.33
C ARG A 23 -20.13 9.46 21.91
N GLN A 24 -21.46 9.46 21.79
CA GLN A 24 -22.37 8.43 22.26
C GLN A 24 -22.75 7.45 21.14
N GLY A 25 -22.23 7.65 19.92
CA GLY A 25 -22.51 6.82 18.76
C GLY A 25 -23.83 7.17 18.06
N LYS A 26 -24.48 8.29 18.42
CA LYS A 26 -25.68 8.75 17.73
C LYS A 26 -25.29 9.45 16.43
N GLN A 27 -25.99 9.12 15.36
CA GLN A 27 -25.84 9.77 14.07
C GLN A 27 -26.21 11.26 14.14
N MET A 28 -25.32 12.10 13.63
CA MET A 28 -25.47 13.55 13.53
C MET A 28 -25.76 13.98 12.09
N GLU A 29 -24.98 13.47 11.14
CA GLU A 29 -25.01 13.88 9.73
C GLU A 29 -24.73 12.67 8.84
N ASN A 30 -25.32 12.66 7.64
CA ASN A 30 -25.03 11.69 6.59
C ASN A 30 -24.76 12.44 5.28
N ILE A 31 -23.65 12.10 4.63
CA ILE A 31 -23.31 12.58 3.29
C ILE A 31 -23.27 11.36 2.38
N GLU A 32 -24.00 11.43 1.27
CA GLU A 32 -23.98 10.41 0.24
C GLU A 32 -23.13 10.90 -0.93
N LEU A 33 -22.07 10.15 -1.26
CA LEU A 33 -21.24 10.40 -2.42
C LEU A 33 -21.64 9.44 -3.52
N SER A 34 -22.25 10.00 -4.56
CA SER A 34 -22.55 9.28 -5.79
C SER A 34 -21.42 9.49 -6.79
N PHE A 35 -21.11 8.43 -7.54
CA PHE A 35 -20.12 8.45 -8.60
C PHE A 35 -20.82 8.16 -9.93
N ASP A 36 -20.22 8.64 -11.03
CA ASP A 36 -20.65 8.27 -12.37
C ASP A 36 -20.64 6.73 -12.51
N LYS A 37 -21.66 6.17 -13.16
CA LYS A 37 -21.84 4.71 -13.35
C LYS A 37 -20.69 4.06 -14.13
N ASN A 38 -19.91 4.87 -14.85
CA ASN A 38 -18.70 4.42 -15.53
C ASN A 38 -17.55 4.08 -14.56
N TYR A 39 -17.63 4.50 -13.29
CA TYR A 39 -16.60 4.24 -12.29
C TYR A 39 -17.18 3.45 -11.12
N ARG A 40 -16.51 2.35 -10.78
CA ARG A 40 -16.80 1.59 -9.57
C ARG A 40 -15.68 1.73 -8.55
N ILE A 41 -16.02 2.23 -7.36
CA ILE A 41 -15.08 2.39 -6.26
C ILE A 41 -14.82 1.04 -5.59
N ASN A 42 -13.55 0.66 -5.52
CA ASN A 42 -13.13 -0.59 -4.88
C ASN A 42 -12.73 -0.36 -3.42
N HIS A 43 -11.92 0.66 -3.17
CA HIS A 43 -11.37 0.96 -1.85
C HIS A 43 -11.15 2.46 -1.71
N TYR A 44 -11.13 2.95 -0.48
CA TYR A 44 -10.75 4.33 -0.18
C TYR A 44 -10.14 4.45 1.22
N ARG A 45 -9.55 5.62 1.46
CA ARG A 45 -9.10 6.14 2.74
C ARG A 45 -9.59 7.57 2.87
N MET A 46 -9.79 8.00 4.11
CA MET A 46 -10.27 9.34 4.43
C MET A 46 -9.34 9.98 5.44
N THR A 47 -9.08 11.27 5.27
CA THR A 47 -8.30 12.07 6.21
C THR A 47 -8.93 13.43 6.45
N HIS A 48 -8.76 13.97 7.65
CA HIS A 48 -9.19 15.33 7.96
C HIS A 48 -8.14 16.35 7.53
N ILE A 49 -8.49 17.32 6.69
CA ILE A 49 -7.62 18.46 6.41
C ILE A 49 -7.72 19.47 7.55
N ASN A 50 -8.94 19.78 7.97
CA ASN A 50 -9.22 20.59 9.16
C ASN A 50 -10.62 20.26 9.69
N LYS A 51 -11.15 21.07 10.61
CA LYS A 51 -12.48 20.84 11.22
C LYS A 51 -13.62 20.70 10.20
N ASN A 52 -13.51 21.39 9.07
CA ASN A 52 -14.57 21.52 8.08
C ASN A 52 -14.23 20.90 6.72
N LYS A 53 -12.99 20.41 6.56
CA LYS A 53 -12.50 19.83 5.32
C LYS A 53 -12.01 18.41 5.54
N GLN A 54 -12.47 17.50 4.69
CA GLN A 54 -12.05 16.10 4.66
C GLN A 54 -11.67 15.73 3.24
N LEU A 55 -10.66 14.90 3.10
CA LEU A 55 -10.21 14.40 1.82
C LEU A 55 -10.40 12.89 1.79
N ILE A 56 -11.08 12.40 0.76
CA ILE A 56 -11.17 10.98 0.43
C ILE A 56 -10.25 10.72 -0.75
N ILE A 57 -9.42 9.69 -0.63
CA ILE A 57 -8.59 9.18 -1.73
C ILE A 57 -8.85 7.69 -1.82
N GLY A 58 -9.09 7.18 -3.02
CA GLY A 58 -9.39 5.77 -3.20
C GLY A 58 -9.08 5.25 -4.59
N THR A 59 -9.34 3.99 -4.83
CA THR A 59 -9.15 3.36 -6.13
C THR A 59 -10.48 2.99 -6.76
N TYR A 60 -10.48 3.03 -8.08
CA TYR A 60 -11.65 2.72 -8.89
C TYR A 60 -11.29 1.75 -10.02
N ILE A 61 -12.31 1.10 -10.56
CA ILE A 61 -12.28 0.40 -11.83
C ILE A 61 -13.25 1.06 -12.81
N ASN A 62 -12.87 1.15 -14.08
CA ASN A 62 -13.81 1.49 -15.15
C ASN A 62 -14.82 0.35 -15.30
N GLU A 63 -16.11 0.65 -15.20
CA GLU A 63 -17.17 -0.36 -15.24
C GLU A 63 -17.22 -1.09 -16.58
N SER A 64 -16.78 -0.46 -17.67
CA SER A 64 -16.59 -1.11 -18.98
C SER A 64 -15.60 -2.28 -18.93
N GLU A 65 -14.72 -2.35 -17.92
CA GLU A 65 -13.73 -3.40 -17.72
C GLU A 65 -14.07 -4.34 -16.56
N SER A 66 -15.21 -4.15 -15.89
CA SER A 66 -15.61 -5.00 -14.75
C SER A 66 -15.79 -6.47 -15.15
N HIS A 67 -16.16 -6.74 -16.40
CA HIS A 67 -16.27 -8.09 -16.98
C HIS A 67 -14.94 -8.86 -17.01
N LYS A 68 -13.79 -8.19 -16.90
CA LYS A 68 -12.46 -8.82 -16.86
C LYS A 68 -12.14 -9.41 -15.48
N MET A 69 -12.92 -9.05 -14.45
CA MET A 69 -12.69 -9.50 -13.07
C MET A 69 -13.12 -10.95 -12.90
N ARG A 70 -12.22 -11.77 -12.36
CA ARG A 70 -12.59 -13.11 -11.89
C ARG A 70 -13.32 -13.00 -10.55
N TYR A 71 -14.07 -14.05 -10.20
CA TYR A 71 -14.78 -14.09 -8.91
C TYR A 71 -13.81 -13.89 -7.74
N GLY A 72 -14.07 -12.88 -6.89
CA GLY A 72 -13.25 -12.53 -5.74
C GLY A 72 -11.99 -11.72 -6.06
N GLU A 73 -11.73 -11.40 -7.33
CA GLU A 73 -10.62 -10.53 -7.74
C GLU A 73 -10.99 -9.05 -7.54
N VAL A 74 -10.03 -8.23 -7.12
CA VAL A 74 -10.17 -6.77 -7.09
C VAL A 74 -9.02 -6.16 -7.89
N ILE A 75 -9.34 -5.65 -9.07
CA ILE A 75 -8.41 -4.94 -9.96
C ILE A 75 -8.82 -3.46 -10.08
N ASN A 76 -7.84 -2.59 -10.30
CA ASN A 76 -8.02 -1.16 -10.29
C ASN A 76 -7.50 -0.52 -11.59
N THR A 77 -8.29 0.39 -12.15
CA THR A 77 -7.93 1.24 -13.29
C THR A 77 -7.15 2.47 -12.85
N GLY A 78 -7.51 3.06 -11.71
CA GLY A 78 -6.92 4.31 -11.27
C GLY A 78 -7.17 4.65 -9.81
N VAL A 79 -6.77 5.86 -9.45
CA VAL A 79 -7.01 6.52 -8.16
C VAL A 79 -7.95 7.70 -8.36
N PHE A 80 -8.80 7.98 -7.38
CA PHE A 80 -9.63 9.16 -7.35
C PHE A 80 -9.46 9.93 -6.04
N SER A 81 -9.82 11.21 -6.06
CA SER A 81 -9.88 12.07 -4.87
C SER A 81 -11.19 12.86 -4.83
N VAL A 82 -11.70 13.11 -3.62
CA VAL A 82 -12.89 13.93 -3.36
C VAL A 82 -12.64 14.80 -2.14
N LEU A 83 -12.73 16.12 -2.30
CA LEU A 83 -12.77 17.05 -1.17
C LEU A 83 -14.19 17.18 -0.67
N ILE A 84 -14.36 17.15 0.66
CA ILE A 84 -15.61 17.44 1.33
C ILE A 84 -15.40 18.69 2.16
N LYS A 85 -16.22 19.70 1.92
CA LYS A 85 -16.14 21.00 2.56
C LYS A 85 -17.49 21.35 3.17
N ASN A 86 -17.52 21.53 4.48
CA ASN A 86 -18.74 21.84 5.25
C ASN A 86 -19.88 20.85 4.97
N GLY A 87 -19.58 19.54 4.92
CA GLY A 87 -20.57 18.49 4.64
C GLY A 87 -20.95 18.33 3.17
N ILE A 88 -20.42 19.17 2.27
CA ILE A 88 -20.71 19.12 0.85
C ILE A 88 -19.51 18.55 0.11
N ALA A 89 -19.74 17.52 -0.70
CA ALA A 89 -18.72 16.94 -1.56
C ALA A 89 -18.52 17.78 -2.82
N GLU A 90 -17.27 18.03 -3.16
CA GLU A 90 -16.87 18.60 -4.45
C GLU A 90 -16.80 17.49 -5.52
N GLU A 91 -16.66 17.90 -6.78
CA GLU A 91 -16.60 16.96 -7.91
C GLU A 91 -15.39 16.02 -7.78
N PRO A 92 -15.57 14.69 -7.89
CA PRO A 92 -14.46 13.75 -7.83
C PRO A 92 -13.46 13.93 -8.98
N GLN A 93 -12.17 13.85 -8.67
CA GLN A 93 -11.10 13.85 -9.66
C GLN A 93 -10.53 12.44 -9.84
N PHE A 94 -10.40 11.98 -11.09
CA PHE A 94 -9.96 10.62 -11.42
C PHE A 94 -8.64 10.62 -12.19
N TYR A 95 -7.75 9.70 -11.83
CA TYR A 95 -6.42 9.55 -12.42
C TYR A 95 -6.14 8.08 -12.76
N ASN A 96 -6.01 7.76 -14.04
CA ASN A 96 -5.71 6.41 -14.51
C ASN A 96 -4.24 6.05 -14.25
N PHE A 97 -3.97 4.87 -13.67
CA PHE A 97 -2.61 4.39 -13.39
C PHE A 97 -1.74 4.30 -14.64
N LEU A 98 -2.32 4.00 -15.80
CA LEU A 98 -1.61 4.01 -17.08
C LEU A 98 -0.97 5.38 -17.37
N LEU A 99 -1.67 6.47 -17.06
CA LEU A 99 -1.20 7.84 -17.28
C LEU A 99 -0.27 8.34 -16.16
N LEU A 100 -0.31 7.68 -15.00
CA LEU A 100 0.57 7.94 -13.87
C LEU A 100 1.91 7.21 -14.02
N SER A 101 1.93 6.06 -14.70
CA SER A 101 3.14 5.29 -14.89
C SER A 101 4.18 6.05 -15.71
N SER A 102 5.44 5.95 -15.28
CA SER A 102 6.61 6.47 -16.01
C SER A 102 7.05 5.55 -17.16
N GLN A 103 6.51 4.33 -17.26
CA GLN A 103 6.91 3.34 -18.26
C GLN A 103 6.30 3.58 -19.64
N PHE A 104 5.22 4.37 -19.71
CA PHE A 104 4.53 4.64 -20.96
C PHE A 104 4.76 6.07 -21.42
N ASP A 105 5.07 6.22 -22.70
CA ASP A 105 5.12 7.54 -23.34
C ASP A 105 3.70 8.11 -23.43
N LYS A 106 3.42 9.10 -22.58
CA LYS A 106 2.09 9.74 -22.49
C LYS A 106 1.61 10.30 -23.82
N GLN A 107 2.51 10.66 -24.74
CA GLN A 107 2.16 11.16 -26.07
C GLN A 107 1.65 10.03 -26.99
N LYS A 108 2.15 8.80 -26.82
CA LYS A 108 1.70 7.59 -27.57
C LYS A 108 0.43 6.95 -27.03
N VAL A 109 0.02 7.34 -25.81
CA VAL A 109 -1.19 6.89 -25.09
C VAL A 109 -2.34 7.91 -25.21
N SER A 110 -2.15 9.00 -25.97
CA SER A 110 -3.03 10.18 -25.98
C SER A 110 -4.37 10.04 -26.71
N GLY A 111 -4.61 8.98 -27.48
CA GLY A 111 -5.91 8.73 -28.11
C GLY A 111 -7.00 8.50 -27.04
N SER A 112 -8.22 9.02 -27.24
CA SER A 112 -9.34 8.92 -26.28
C SER A 112 -9.57 7.47 -25.81
N ALA A 113 -9.52 6.50 -26.71
CA ALA A 113 -9.67 5.07 -26.38
C ALA A 113 -8.55 4.49 -25.50
N LYS A 114 -7.34 5.07 -25.52
CA LYS A 114 -6.20 4.61 -24.70
C LYS A 114 -6.17 5.25 -23.30
N LYS A 115 -6.87 6.37 -23.09
CA LYS A 115 -6.99 7.02 -21.76
C LYS A 115 -7.85 6.21 -20.78
N GLU A 116 -8.77 5.39 -21.29
CA GLU A 116 -9.63 4.53 -20.48
C GLU A 116 -9.07 3.13 -20.27
N THR A 117 -7.94 2.79 -20.90
CA THR A 117 -7.31 1.48 -20.77
C THR A 117 -6.77 1.28 -19.35
N SER A 118 -7.15 0.17 -18.71
CA SER A 118 -6.65 -0.21 -17.40
C SER A 118 -5.44 -1.12 -17.46
N LEU A 119 -4.55 -0.95 -16.47
CA LEU A 119 -3.47 -1.88 -16.17
C LEU A 119 -3.93 -3.07 -15.28
N ASN A 120 -5.19 -3.06 -14.84
CA ASN A 120 -5.82 -4.05 -13.97
C ASN A 120 -4.98 -4.36 -12.73
N LEU A 121 -4.57 -3.31 -12.02
CA LEU A 121 -3.64 -3.46 -10.91
C LEU A 121 -4.34 -3.99 -9.67
N GLN A 122 -3.80 -5.06 -9.10
CA GLN A 122 -4.14 -5.52 -7.76
C GLN A 122 -3.27 -4.78 -6.75
N LEU A 123 -3.91 -4.01 -5.86
CA LEU A 123 -3.24 -3.07 -4.98
C LEU A 123 -3.55 -3.34 -3.51
N VAL A 124 -2.56 -3.12 -2.66
CA VAL A 124 -2.75 -2.90 -1.22
C VAL A 124 -2.53 -1.41 -0.95
N LEU A 125 -3.47 -0.81 -0.23
CA LEU A 125 -3.46 0.64 0.02
C LEU A 125 -2.99 0.92 1.45
N ASN A 126 -2.07 1.88 1.59
CA ASN A 126 -1.67 2.41 2.88
C ASN A 126 -2.68 3.43 3.42
N GLU A 127 -2.55 3.74 4.71
CA GLU A 127 -3.16 4.94 5.29
C GLU A 127 -2.61 6.21 4.65
N ILE A 128 -3.43 7.27 4.62
CA ILE A 128 -3.00 8.57 4.10
C ILE A 128 -2.07 9.21 5.13
N THR A 129 -0.83 9.46 4.72
CA THR A 129 0.17 10.20 5.51
C THR A 129 0.09 11.66 5.11
N LYS A 130 0.19 12.62 6.03
CA LYS A 130 0.02 14.05 5.70
C LYS A 130 0.82 14.96 6.63
N ASN A 131 1.05 16.17 6.16
CA ASN A 131 1.44 17.34 6.95
C ASN A 131 0.39 18.45 6.72
N ASP A 132 0.71 19.70 7.05
CA ASP A 132 -0.21 20.83 6.87
C ASP A 132 -0.46 21.21 5.41
N SER A 133 0.36 20.75 4.46
CA SER A 133 0.33 21.17 3.05
C SER A 133 -0.10 20.07 2.08
N ILE A 134 0.35 18.83 2.30
CA ILE A 134 0.20 17.72 1.36
C ILE A 134 -0.28 16.43 2.03
N ASN A 135 -0.90 15.58 1.21
CA ASN A 135 -1.44 14.29 1.59
C ASN A 135 -0.85 13.21 0.67
N VAL A 136 -0.12 12.26 1.24
CA VAL A 136 0.57 11.18 0.56
C VAL A 136 -0.25 9.89 0.66
N PHE A 137 -0.53 9.30 -0.50
CA PHE A 137 -1.23 8.04 -0.66
C PHE A 137 -0.35 7.04 -1.39
N VAL A 138 -0.19 5.85 -0.82
CA VAL A 138 0.69 4.80 -1.36
C VAL A 138 -0.13 3.56 -1.69
N GLY A 139 -0.03 3.12 -2.95
CA GLY A 139 -0.63 1.88 -3.44
C GLY A 139 0.45 0.91 -3.91
N GLU A 140 0.52 -0.26 -3.26
CA GLU A 140 1.53 -1.30 -3.51
C GLU A 140 0.95 -2.39 -4.40
N VAL A 141 1.62 -2.67 -5.53
CA VAL A 141 1.21 -3.70 -6.50
C VAL A 141 1.86 -5.03 -6.17
N PHE A 142 1.03 -6.06 -6.05
CA PHE A 142 1.45 -7.44 -5.83
C PHE A 142 0.88 -8.37 -6.90
N TYR A 143 1.65 -9.39 -7.30
CA TYR A 143 1.15 -10.48 -8.14
C TYR A 143 1.34 -11.83 -7.48
N PRO A 144 0.36 -12.74 -7.57
CA PRO A 144 0.52 -14.09 -7.05
C PRO A 144 1.59 -14.83 -7.86
N GLU A 145 2.56 -15.41 -7.16
CA GLU A 145 3.61 -16.23 -7.74
C GLU A 145 3.32 -17.70 -7.44
N TYR A 146 3.43 -18.52 -8.47
CA TYR A 146 3.32 -19.97 -8.40
C TYR A 146 4.63 -20.59 -8.87
N ARG A 147 5.03 -21.69 -8.24
CA ARG A 147 6.19 -22.48 -8.64
C ARG A 147 5.77 -23.90 -8.97
N GLN A 148 6.54 -24.54 -9.85
CA GLN A 148 6.36 -25.96 -10.12
C GLN A 148 7.09 -26.78 -9.05
N GLU A 149 6.37 -27.69 -8.42
CA GLU A 149 6.94 -28.68 -7.52
C GLU A 149 6.76 -30.08 -8.12
N TYR A 150 7.86 -30.84 -8.10
CA TYR A 150 7.87 -32.25 -8.46
C TYR A 150 7.73 -33.04 -7.17
N ALA A 151 6.52 -33.53 -6.89
CA ALA A 151 6.28 -34.38 -5.74
C ALA A 151 6.88 -35.76 -6.01
N ALA A 152 8.05 -36.09 -5.45
CA ALA A 152 8.62 -37.43 -5.54
C ALA A 152 7.75 -38.43 -4.74
N ASN A 153 6.78 -39.07 -5.39
CA ASN A 153 6.04 -40.18 -4.79
C ASN A 153 6.86 -41.46 -4.88
N TYR A 154 7.21 -42.05 -3.73
CA TYR A 154 7.81 -43.37 -3.66
C TYR A 154 6.72 -44.44 -3.86
N GLY A 155 6.65 -44.98 -5.08
CA GLY A 155 5.81 -46.13 -5.45
C GLY A 155 6.66 -47.29 -5.98
N MET A 156 6.16 -48.52 -5.83
CA MET A 156 6.87 -49.79 -6.10
C MET A 156 7.25 -50.03 -7.59
N TYR A 157 6.81 -49.18 -8.54
CA TYR A 157 6.97 -49.41 -9.99
C TYR A 157 7.59 -48.24 -10.80
N GLY A 158 8.33 -47.34 -10.16
CA GLY A 158 9.14 -46.34 -10.87
C GLY A 158 8.47 -44.99 -11.14
N TYR A 159 9.31 -44.01 -11.49
CA TYR A 159 9.05 -42.58 -11.42
C TYR A 159 8.29 -42.03 -12.63
N THR A 160 7.08 -41.50 -12.41
CA THR A 160 6.57 -40.36 -13.19
C THR A 160 5.78 -39.46 -12.25
N THR A 161 6.16 -38.18 -12.14
CA THR A 161 5.41 -37.21 -11.34
C THR A 161 5.21 -35.99 -12.22
N ALA A 162 3.97 -35.71 -12.59
CA ALA A 162 3.63 -34.47 -13.29
C ALA A 162 3.95 -33.26 -12.39
N PRO A 163 4.54 -32.19 -12.92
CA PRO A 163 4.77 -30.98 -12.15
C PRO A 163 3.43 -30.42 -11.65
N THR A 164 3.34 -30.15 -10.35
CA THR A 164 2.18 -29.49 -9.75
C THR A 164 2.48 -28.02 -9.52
N SER A 165 1.52 -27.14 -9.80
CA SER A 165 1.66 -25.71 -9.54
C SER A 165 1.27 -25.43 -8.08
N VAL A 166 2.21 -24.93 -7.30
CA VAL A 166 2.03 -24.62 -5.88
C VAL A 166 2.18 -23.12 -5.68
N PHE A 167 1.23 -22.52 -4.96
CA PHE A 167 1.28 -21.11 -4.60
C PHE A 167 2.49 -20.83 -3.72
N ALA A 168 3.38 -19.93 -4.17
CA ALA A 168 4.62 -19.59 -3.48
C ALA A 168 4.46 -18.35 -2.60
N GLY A 169 3.59 -17.41 -3.00
CA GLY A 169 3.36 -16.15 -2.29
C GLY A 169 2.95 -15.03 -3.25
N TYR A 170 3.02 -13.80 -2.79
CA TYR A 170 2.78 -12.60 -3.57
C TYR A 170 4.09 -11.85 -3.79
N ARG A 171 4.46 -11.65 -5.06
CA ARG A 171 5.64 -10.91 -5.47
C ARG A 171 5.32 -9.43 -5.48
N TYR A 172 6.07 -8.64 -4.72
CA TYR A 172 6.04 -7.18 -4.79
C TYR A 172 6.61 -6.73 -6.14
N GLN A 173 5.86 -5.92 -6.89
CA GLN A 173 6.35 -5.39 -8.17
C GLN A 173 6.76 -3.92 -8.08
N LEU A 174 5.88 -3.07 -7.58
CA LEU A 174 6.10 -1.64 -7.50
C LEU A 174 5.12 -0.98 -6.53
N ALA A 175 5.40 0.26 -6.14
CA ALA A 175 4.45 1.15 -5.49
C ALA A 175 4.22 2.40 -6.33
N TYR A 176 2.97 2.87 -6.33
CA TYR A 176 2.62 4.24 -6.68
C TYR A 176 2.63 5.08 -5.41
N VAL A 177 3.42 6.14 -5.40
CA VAL A 177 3.45 7.17 -4.36
C VAL A 177 2.81 8.41 -4.98
N LEU A 178 1.66 8.81 -4.43
CA LEU A 178 0.79 9.85 -4.98
C LEU A 178 0.64 10.95 -3.94
N THR A 179 0.87 12.20 -4.33
CA THR A 179 0.82 13.33 -3.42
C THR A 179 -0.26 14.30 -3.88
N PHE A 180 -1.21 14.57 -2.98
CA PHE A 180 -2.36 15.41 -3.20
C PHE A 180 -2.28 16.69 -2.36
N SER A 181 -2.78 17.78 -2.91
CA SER A 181 -2.99 19.02 -2.15
C SER A 181 -4.13 18.87 -1.14
N ASN A 182 -4.26 19.84 -0.26
CA ASN A 182 -5.42 19.98 0.63
C ASN A 182 -6.74 20.28 -0.11
N THR A 183 -6.70 20.55 -1.42
CA THR A 183 -7.89 20.65 -2.29
C THR A 183 -8.23 19.32 -2.97
N GLY A 184 -7.40 18.29 -2.79
CA GLY A 184 -7.59 16.98 -3.42
C GLY A 184 -7.01 16.88 -4.83
N GLU A 185 -6.28 17.88 -5.30
CA GLU A 185 -5.61 17.83 -6.61
C GLU A 185 -4.30 17.05 -6.52
N LEU A 186 -4.05 16.15 -7.47
CA LEU A 186 -2.77 15.45 -7.58
C LEU A 186 -1.64 16.42 -7.96
N ILE A 187 -0.69 16.63 -7.05
CA ILE A 187 0.47 17.50 -7.25
C ILE A 187 1.55 16.75 -8.04
N TRP A 188 1.89 15.55 -7.59
CA TRP A 188 2.90 14.71 -8.23
C TRP A 188 2.70 13.24 -7.89
N ASN A 189 3.32 12.38 -8.70
CA ASN A 189 3.37 10.95 -8.46
C ASN A 189 4.76 10.41 -8.78
N SER A 190 5.16 9.36 -8.07
CA SER A 190 6.37 8.59 -8.33
C SER A 190 6.04 7.10 -8.35
N GLN A 191 6.80 6.34 -9.13
CA GLN A 191 6.70 4.88 -9.21
C GLN A 191 8.01 4.28 -8.72
N LEU A 192 7.95 3.45 -7.68
CA LEU A 192 9.13 2.84 -7.09
C LEU A 192 9.05 1.34 -7.21
N GLN A 193 10.10 0.76 -7.79
CA GLN A 193 10.30 -0.67 -7.80
C GLN A 193 11.37 -1.02 -6.78
N TYR A 194 11.00 -1.85 -5.83
CA TYR A 194 11.92 -2.36 -4.82
C TYR A 194 12.31 -3.79 -5.15
N SER A 195 13.39 -4.25 -4.51
CA SER A 195 13.98 -5.58 -4.68
C SER A 195 12.96 -6.72 -4.73
N ASN A 196 13.34 -7.83 -5.36
CA ASN A 196 12.58 -9.08 -5.58
C ASN A 196 11.97 -9.71 -4.30
N LEU A 197 10.98 -9.04 -3.70
CA LEU A 197 10.39 -9.39 -2.40
C LEU A 197 9.19 -10.30 -2.59
N LEU A 198 9.23 -11.49 -1.99
CA LEU A 198 8.12 -12.43 -1.94
C LEU A 198 7.53 -12.46 -0.51
N VAL A 199 6.25 -12.11 -0.39
CA VAL A 199 5.52 -12.17 0.88
C VAL A 199 4.47 -13.28 0.84
N LYS A 200 4.18 -13.93 1.98
CA LYS A 200 3.18 -15.01 2.00
C LYS A 200 1.74 -14.52 1.86
N SER A 201 1.48 -13.27 2.19
CA SER A 201 0.17 -12.61 2.09
C SER A 201 0.35 -11.16 1.70
N THR A 202 -0.59 -10.60 0.94
CA THR A 202 -0.64 -9.18 0.63
C THR A 202 -0.82 -8.37 1.91
N ARG A 203 0.03 -7.35 2.08
CA ARG A 203 0.01 -6.42 3.21
C ARG A 203 0.80 -5.18 2.81
N ASN A 204 0.65 -4.11 3.57
CA ASN A 204 1.54 -2.97 3.40
C ASN A 204 2.96 -3.33 3.86
N VAL A 205 3.92 -3.08 2.99
CA VAL A 205 5.35 -3.30 3.23
C VAL A 205 6.09 -1.98 3.17
N LEU A 206 5.75 -1.16 2.17
CA LEU A 206 6.21 0.20 2.05
C LEU A 206 5.36 1.09 2.94
N HIS A 207 6.00 2.00 3.63
CA HIS A 207 5.33 2.99 4.44
C HIS A 207 5.91 4.38 4.15
N ALA A 208 5.15 5.41 4.47
CA ALA A 208 5.51 6.79 4.20
C ALA A 208 5.44 7.64 5.47
N TYR A 209 6.32 8.64 5.52
CA TYR A 209 6.25 9.78 6.40
C TYR A 209 6.49 11.03 5.56
N VAL A 210 5.84 12.14 5.92
CA VAL A 210 6.05 13.43 5.28
C VAL A 210 6.45 14.44 6.34
N ASP A 211 7.55 15.14 6.09
CA ASP A 211 8.07 16.18 6.98
C ASP A 211 7.49 17.56 6.67
N ASP A 212 7.88 18.59 7.42
CA ASP A 212 7.39 19.96 7.24
C ASP A 212 7.89 20.62 5.93
N ASN A 213 8.96 20.10 5.34
CA ASN A 213 9.52 20.56 4.06
C ASN A 213 8.84 19.90 2.85
N ASN A 214 7.86 19.01 3.08
CA ASN A 214 7.20 18.18 2.09
C ASN A 214 8.10 17.09 1.47
N ASP A 215 9.20 16.75 2.13
CA ASP A 215 9.98 15.56 1.80
C ASP A 215 9.22 14.32 2.26
N VAL A 216 9.11 13.36 1.36
CA VAL A 216 8.42 12.08 1.61
C VAL A 216 9.46 11.00 1.86
N LEU A 217 9.65 10.67 3.13
CA LEU A 217 10.46 9.54 3.56
C LEU A 217 9.67 8.25 3.37
N LEU A 218 10.19 7.37 2.54
CA LEU A 218 9.67 6.03 2.32
C LEU A 218 10.59 5.01 2.95
N TYR A 219 10.01 3.98 3.54
CA TYR A 219 10.79 2.93 4.18
C TYR A 219 10.09 1.58 4.15
N TYR A 220 10.90 0.53 4.15
CA TYR A 220 10.44 -0.84 4.29
C TYR A 220 11.53 -1.73 4.88
N GLY A 221 11.12 -2.78 5.59
CA GLY A 221 12.04 -3.77 6.13
C GLY A 221 12.25 -4.95 5.19
N VAL A 222 13.50 -5.36 4.98
CA VAL A 222 13.86 -6.60 4.30
C VAL A 222 14.93 -7.35 5.07
N GLY A 223 14.57 -8.51 5.62
CA GLY A 223 15.52 -9.37 6.31
C GLY A 223 16.05 -8.71 7.59
N ALA A 224 17.31 -8.31 7.57
CA ALA A 224 17.99 -7.63 8.68
C ALA A 224 18.27 -6.15 8.41
N GLU A 225 17.67 -5.59 7.36
CA GLU A 225 17.90 -4.23 6.92
C GLU A 225 16.59 -3.45 6.80
N ILE A 226 16.69 -2.15 7.02
CA ILE A 226 15.64 -1.16 6.77
C ILE A 226 16.13 -0.35 5.59
N ILE A 227 15.35 -0.35 4.53
CA ILE A 227 15.67 0.37 3.31
C ILE A 227 14.85 1.66 3.32
N THR A 228 15.51 2.79 3.12
CA THR A 228 14.88 4.11 3.11
C THR A 228 15.12 4.84 1.79
N THR A 229 14.19 5.70 1.38
CA THR A 229 14.31 6.53 0.18
C THR A 229 13.54 7.81 0.42
N ILE A 230 14.12 8.97 0.12
CA ILE A 230 13.42 10.25 0.26
C ILE A 230 13.09 10.81 -1.12
N LEU A 231 11.83 11.22 -1.25
CA LEU A 231 11.33 11.89 -2.43
C LEU A 231 11.03 13.35 -2.12
N ASN A 232 11.48 14.25 -3.00
CA ASN A 232 10.92 15.59 -3.11
C ASN A 232 10.34 15.72 -4.51
N GLY A 233 9.01 15.75 -4.59
CA GLY A 233 8.32 15.68 -5.87
C GLY A 233 8.61 14.35 -6.59
N ARG A 234 9.00 14.44 -7.87
CA ARG A 234 9.36 13.26 -8.68
C ARG A 234 10.81 12.81 -8.51
N ASN A 235 11.61 13.55 -7.74
CA ASN A 235 13.04 13.31 -7.62
C ASN A 235 13.33 12.50 -6.35
N ILE A 236 14.21 11.51 -6.49
CA ILE A 236 14.87 10.89 -5.33
C ILE A 236 15.97 11.87 -4.90
N VAL A 237 15.82 12.46 -3.72
CA VAL A 237 16.74 13.49 -3.22
C VAL A 237 17.93 12.94 -2.47
N GLN A 238 17.83 11.70 -1.97
CA GLN A 238 18.91 10.97 -1.31
C GLN A 238 18.99 9.56 -1.86
N PRO A 239 20.22 9.03 -2.11
CA PRO A 239 20.39 7.62 -2.48
C PRO A 239 19.70 6.70 -1.48
N THR A 240 19.17 5.58 -1.97
CA THR A 240 18.58 4.56 -1.11
C THR A 240 19.59 4.10 -0.06
N GLU A 241 19.24 4.25 1.22
CA GLU A 241 20.08 3.83 2.33
C GLU A 241 19.59 2.50 2.92
N ASN A 242 20.55 1.61 3.21
CA ASN A 242 20.28 0.36 3.91
C ASN A 242 20.83 0.47 5.33
N MET A 243 19.94 0.45 6.32
CA MET A 243 20.28 0.51 7.73
C MET A 243 20.11 -0.87 8.36
N PRO A 244 21.14 -1.46 9.00
CA PRO A 244 20.97 -2.73 9.68
C PRO A 244 20.06 -2.59 10.90
N ILE A 245 19.21 -3.58 11.15
CA ILE A 245 18.41 -3.68 12.37
C ILE A 245 19.34 -4.02 13.53
N GLU A 246 19.32 -3.20 14.58
CA GLU A 246 20.11 -3.44 15.78
C GLU A 246 19.51 -4.61 16.57
N MET A 247 20.39 -5.56 16.92
CA MET A 247 20.04 -6.80 17.61
C MET A 247 20.57 -6.75 19.05
N LEU A 248 19.75 -7.17 20.02
CA LEU A 248 20.16 -7.25 21.43
C LEU A 248 21.38 -8.17 21.66
N SER A 249 21.54 -9.21 20.83
CA SER A 249 22.64 -10.16 20.88
C SER A 249 23.37 -10.12 19.53
N PRO A 250 24.68 -9.80 19.50
CA PRO A 250 25.47 -9.81 18.27
C PRO A 250 25.58 -11.20 17.62
N THR A 251 25.29 -12.26 18.37
CA THR A 251 25.36 -13.64 17.89
C THR A 251 24.03 -14.17 17.34
N ASP A 252 22.97 -13.36 17.47
CA ASP A 252 21.65 -13.72 16.97
C ASP A 252 21.52 -13.40 15.49
N ARG A 253 20.88 -14.32 14.77
CA ARG A 253 20.52 -14.16 13.37
C ARG A 253 19.00 -14.10 13.24
N ILE A 254 18.52 -13.23 12.35
CA ILE A 254 17.11 -13.22 11.95
C ILE A 254 16.84 -14.43 11.04
N VAL A 255 15.84 -15.23 11.41
CA VAL A 255 15.38 -16.41 10.65
C VAL A 255 14.18 -16.05 9.79
N THR A 256 13.21 -15.36 10.40
CA THR A 256 11.95 -14.97 9.74
C THR A 256 11.48 -13.65 10.33
N GLN A 257 10.91 -12.78 9.50
CA GLN A 257 10.25 -11.55 9.92
C GLN A 257 8.77 -11.62 9.53
N TYR A 258 7.88 -11.33 10.48
CA TYR A 258 6.43 -11.50 10.26
C TYR A 258 5.78 -10.20 9.83
N THR A 259 5.86 -9.20 10.71
CA THR A 259 5.21 -7.89 10.55
C THR A 259 6.14 -6.85 11.12
N THR A 260 6.26 -5.74 10.40
CA THR A 260 7.13 -4.62 10.76
C THR A 260 6.36 -3.34 10.59
N HIS A 261 6.60 -2.39 11.47
CA HIS A 261 6.03 -1.07 11.45
C HIS A 261 7.15 -0.09 11.72
N LEU A 262 7.09 1.10 11.12
CA LEU A 262 7.78 2.25 11.64
C LEU A 262 6.72 3.29 11.97
N LYS A 263 6.96 4.06 13.01
CA LYS A 263 6.14 5.22 13.32
C LYS A 263 7.04 6.39 13.64
N HIS A 264 6.70 7.57 13.11
CA HIS A 264 7.30 8.81 13.58
C HIS A 264 7.04 8.97 15.08
N TRP A 265 8.06 9.41 15.81
CA TRP A 265 7.98 9.57 17.26
C TRP A 265 8.09 11.04 17.68
N TYR A 266 9.25 11.65 17.47
CA TYR A 266 9.50 13.08 17.71
C TYR A 266 10.72 13.54 16.92
N ASP A 267 10.74 14.82 16.53
CA ASP A 267 11.78 15.39 15.67
C ASP A 267 12.06 14.47 14.48
N ASN A 268 13.33 14.13 14.26
CA ASN A 268 13.75 13.23 13.21
C ASN A 268 13.86 11.77 13.70
N ASN A 269 13.18 11.41 14.79
CA ASN A 269 13.27 10.07 15.38
C ASN A 269 12.03 9.23 15.06
N PHE A 270 12.29 7.96 14.78
CA PHE A 270 11.27 6.98 14.43
C PHE A 270 11.44 5.72 15.26
N ILE A 271 10.35 4.99 15.47
CA ILE A 271 10.35 3.70 16.15
C ILE A 271 10.05 2.62 15.12
N TYR A 272 11.02 1.75 14.85
CA TYR A 272 10.87 0.56 14.02
C TYR A 272 10.62 -0.66 14.90
N TYR A 273 9.47 -1.29 14.76
CA TYR A 273 9.07 -2.38 15.65
C TYR A 273 8.32 -3.48 14.92
N GLY A 274 8.30 -4.67 15.50
CA GLY A 274 7.64 -5.80 14.88
C GLY A 274 7.93 -7.13 15.56
N TYR A 275 7.50 -8.20 14.90
CA TYR A 275 7.71 -9.57 15.36
C TYR A 275 8.66 -10.31 14.43
N GLN A 276 9.68 -10.95 15.01
CA GLN A 276 10.65 -11.75 14.27
C GLN A 276 11.04 -13.02 15.01
N VAL A 277 11.50 -14.02 14.26
CA VAL A 277 12.15 -15.22 14.79
C VAL A 277 13.65 -15.01 14.72
N VAL A 278 14.31 -15.11 15.87
CA VAL A 278 15.77 -15.09 15.95
C VAL A 278 16.30 -16.44 16.40
N ALA A 279 17.52 -16.78 15.98
CA ALA A 279 18.25 -17.94 16.47
C ALA A 279 19.67 -17.52 16.84
N GLY A 280 20.13 -17.90 18.04
CA GLY A 280 21.51 -17.65 18.46
C GLY A 280 22.51 -18.61 17.79
N SER A 281 23.78 -18.25 17.89
CA SER A 281 24.89 -19.05 17.34
C SER A 281 24.96 -20.46 17.95
N ARG A 282 25.38 -21.44 17.13
CA ARG A 282 25.39 -22.90 17.41
C ARG A 282 26.25 -23.33 18.61
N GLY A 283 27.02 -22.43 19.24
CA GLY A 283 27.99 -22.75 20.29
C GLY A 283 27.43 -22.95 21.71
N SER A 284 26.20 -22.53 22.02
CA SER A 284 25.61 -22.71 23.35
C SER A 284 24.22 -23.36 23.24
N LYS A 285 24.05 -24.50 23.92
CA LYS A 285 22.78 -25.26 23.94
C LYS A 285 21.58 -24.44 24.46
N LYS A 286 21.82 -23.31 25.15
CA LYS A 286 20.78 -22.37 25.61
C LYS A 286 20.48 -21.25 24.60
N THR A 287 21.44 -20.82 23.76
CA THR A 287 21.25 -19.76 22.76
C THR A 287 20.87 -20.28 21.37
N ALA A 288 21.10 -21.56 21.08
CA ALA A 288 20.74 -22.19 19.80
C ALA A 288 19.23 -22.33 19.55
N ARG A 289 18.37 -21.98 20.53
CA ARG A 289 16.92 -22.13 20.42
C ARG A 289 16.33 -20.96 19.62
N ARG A 290 15.47 -21.28 18.64
CA ARG A 290 14.65 -20.28 17.95
C ARG A 290 13.72 -19.60 18.94
N ARG A 291 13.65 -18.27 18.87
CA ARG A 291 12.81 -17.44 19.75
C ARG A 291 11.98 -16.50 18.90
N ASN A 292 10.69 -16.43 19.20
CA ASN A 292 9.83 -15.36 18.69
C ASN A 292 10.03 -14.16 19.60
N ILE A 293 10.38 -13.02 19.03
CA ILE A 293 10.60 -11.79 19.79
C ILE A 293 9.79 -10.65 19.20
N LEU A 294 9.35 -9.75 20.08
CA LEU A 294 9.02 -8.39 19.72
C LEU A 294 10.33 -7.59 19.74
N PHE A 295 10.63 -6.87 18.66
CA PHE A 295 11.77 -5.95 18.63
C PHE A 295 11.28 -4.51 18.53
N ILE A 296 12.09 -3.59 19.07
CA ILE A 296 11.87 -2.14 18.99
C ILE A 296 13.24 -1.50 18.75
N ASN A 297 13.39 -0.80 17.64
CA ASN A 297 14.59 -0.08 17.23
C ASN A 297 14.26 1.41 17.14
N LYS A 298 15.11 2.27 17.68
CA LYS A 298 15.02 3.71 17.47
C LYS A 298 15.86 4.05 16.24
N LEU A 299 15.25 4.67 15.24
CA LEU A 299 15.95 5.25 14.10
C LEU A 299 16.04 6.76 14.29
N ALA A 300 17.18 7.34 13.96
CA ALA A 300 17.37 8.78 13.89
C ALA A 300 17.70 9.13 12.44
N TYR A 301 16.82 9.90 11.83
CA TYR A 301 17.01 10.54 10.54
C TYR A 301 17.79 11.85 10.75
N ARG A 302 18.72 12.18 9.85
CA ARG A 302 19.53 13.39 9.93
C ARG A 302 19.66 14.00 8.55
#